data_AF-A0A7J5L589-F1
#
_entry.id   AF-A0A7J5L589-F1
#
_cell.length_a   1.000
_cell.length_b   1.000
_cell.length_c   1.000
_cell.angle_alpha   90.00
_cell.angle_beta   90.00
_cell.angle_gamma   90.00
#
_symmetry.space_group_name_H-M   'P 1'
#
loop_
_entity.id
_entity.type
_entity.pdbx_description
1 polymer ?
#
loop_
_entity_poly.entity_id
_entity_poly.type
_entity_poly.pdbx_seq_one_letter_code
_entity_poly.pdbx_strand_id
1 'polypeptide(L)'
;MNKPQEIANYIILEAYKNDGEINFEELNIEADWQLMSQVNDILKVYGNLMAELTDETWASYSLNAHGNDFASQGAFQGLEQERKIDRTAKRFSILAVVIAFASLIVSIIAICK
;
A
#
# COMPACT_ATOMS: atom_id res chain seq x y z
N MET A 1 7.36 2.18 2.59
CA MET A 1 7.42 1.40 1.34
C MET A 1 8.87 1.36 0.85
N ASN A 2 9.29 0.34 0.10
CA ASN A 2 10.60 0.38 -0.59
C ASN A 2 10.45 0.95 -2.01
N LYS A 3 11.54 1.33 -2.66
CA LYS A 3 11.49 2.02 -3.96
C LYS A 3 10.78 1.23 -5.07
N PRO A 4 11.02 -0.09 -5.25
CA PRO A 4 10.26 -0.89 -6.23
C PRO A 4 8.74 -0.87 -5.96
N GLN A 5 8.32 -1.03 -4.70
CA GLN A 5 6.91 -0.97 -4.33
C GLN A 5 6.30 0.40 -4.56
N GLU A 6 7.05 1.50 -4.37
CA GLU A 6 6.56 2.85 -4.65
C GLU A 6 6.23 3.04 -6.13
N ILE A 7 7.14 2.60 -7.01
CA ILE A 7 6.94 2.68 -8.47
C ILE A 7 5.80 1.75 -8.89
N ALA A 8 5.78 0.50 -8.42
CA ALA A 8 4.71 -0.44 -8.73
C ALA A 8 3.34 0.07 -8.23
N ASN A 9 3.28 0.66 -7.04
CA ASN A 9 2.07 1.29 -6.51
C ASN A 9 1.56 2.41 -7.42
N TYR A 10 2.46 3.28 -7.90
CA TYR A 10 2.12 4.34 -8.83
C TYR A 10 1.52 3.77 -10.12
N ILE A 11 2.20 2.82 -10.77
CA ILE A 11 1.77 2.19 -12.02
C ILE A 11 0.40 1.51 -11.87
N ILE A 12 0.21 0.71 -10.80
CA ILE A 12 -1.04 -0.01 -10.54
C ILE A 12 -2.21 0.97 -10.37
N LEU A 13 -1.99 2.07 -9.64
CA LEU A 13 -3.03 3.08 -9.43
C LEU A 13 -3.32 3.90 -10.69
N GLU A 14 -2.32 4.21 -11.50
CA GLU A 14 -2.55 4.88 -12.78
C GLU A 14 -3.27 3.98 -13.78
N ALA A 15 -2.90 2.70 -13.89
CA ALA A 15 -3.65 1.73 -14.69
C ALA A 15 -5.10 1.64 -14.24
N TYR A 16 -5.36 1.57 -12.92
CA TYR A 16 -6.72 1.52 -12.39
C TYR A 16 -7.56 2.77 -12.73
N LYS A 17 -6.95 3.96 -12.74
CA LYS A 17 -7.62 5.21 -13.17
C LYS A 17 -7.92 5.24 -14.68
N ASN A 18 -7.16 4.49 -15.47
CA ASN A 18 -7.27 4.40 -16.92
C ASN A 18 -7.95 3.10 -17.35
N ASP A 19 -9.07 2.76 -16.71
CA ASP A 19 -9.91 1.60 -17.03
C ASP A 19 -9.18 0.24 -16.98
N GLY A 20 -8.09 0.17 -16.20
CA GLY A 20 -7.31 -1.05 -15.95
C GLY A 20 -6.08 -1.22 -16.84
N GLU A 21 -5.74 -0.26 -17.70
CA GLU A 21 -4.57 -0.33 -18.58
C GLU A 21 -3.80 1.00 -18.62
N ILE A 22 -2.48 0.95 -18.83
CA ILE A 22 -1.65 2.14 -19.01
C ILE A 22 -0.48 1.85 -19.98
N ASN A 23 -0.11 2.82 -20.79
CA ASN A 23 1.10 2.75 -21.63
C ASN A 23 2.34 3.20 -20.85
N PHE A 24 3.50 2.60 -21.11
CA PHE A 24 4.72 2.96 -20.40
C PHE A 24 5.15 4.41 -20.64
N GLU A 25 4.99 4.90 -21.87
CA GLU A 25 5.34 6.26 -22.27
C GLU A 25 4.58 7.34 -21.48
N GLU A 26 3.42 7.01 -20.90
CA GLU A 26 2.60 7.93 -20.11
C GLU A 26 3.09 8.09 -18.66
N LEU A 27 3.92 7.16 -18.17
CA LEU A 27 4.31 7.08 -16.76
C LEU A 27 5.50 7.97 -16.38
N ASN A 28 6.24 8.51 -17.36
CA ASN A 28 7.43 9.36 -17.16
C ASN A 28 8.36 8.88 -16.03
N ILE A 29 8.66 7.58 -16.02
CA ILE A 29 9.48 6.93 -14.98
C ILE A 29 10.95 7.00 -15.37
N GLU A 30 11.76 7.59 -14.50
CA GLU A 30 13.22 7.52 -14.58
C GLU A 30 13.73 6.46 -13.59
N ALA A 31 14.10 5.30 -14.10
CA ALA A 31 14.65 4.18 -13.33
C ALA A 31 15.67 3.40 -14.17
N ASP A 32 16.69 2.85 -13.52
CA ASP A 32 17.60 1.91 -14.18
C ASP A 32 16.97 0.52 -14.36
N TRP A 33 17.56 -0.29 -15.23
CA TRP A 33 17.06 -1.62 -15.57
C TRP A 33 16.99 -2.56 -14.35
N GLN A 34 17.86 -2.42 -13.34
CA GLN A 34 17.84 -3.29 -12.15
C GLN A 34 16.66 -2.96 -11.25
N LEU A 35 16.34 -1.67 -11.13
CA LEU A 35 15.16 -1.22 -10.41
C LEU A 35 13.89 -1.62 -11.16
N MET A 36 13.86 -1.44 -12.48
CA MET A 36 12.71 -1.83 -13.31
C MET A 36 12.45 -3.32 -13.29
N SER A 37 13.49 -4.16 -13.31
CA SER A 37 13.33 -5.62 -13.17
C SER A 37 12.59 -5.99 -11.87
N GLN A 38 12.96 -5.37 -10.74
CA GLN A 38 12.26 -5.59 -9.45
C GLN A 38 10.83 -5.05 -9.45
N VAL A 39 10.56 -3.96 -10.17
CA VAL A 39 9.20 -3.43 -10.35
C VAL A 39 8.37 -4.40 -11.17
N ASN A 40 8.92 -4.93 -12.27
CA ASN A 40 8.25 -5.88 -13.15
C ASN A 40 7.84 -7.16 -12.43
N ASP A 41 8.70 -7.69 -11.55
CA ASP A 41 8.37 -8.84 -10.71
C ASP A 41 7.12 -8.58 -9.84
N ILE A 42 6.98 -7.35 -9.31
CA ILE A 42 5.80 -6.95 -8.54
C ILE A 42 4.59 -6.82 -9.46
N LEU A 43 4.72 -6.12 -10.59
CA LEU A 43 3.62 -5.85 -11.52
C LEU A 43 3.01 -7.13 -12.07
N LYS A 44 3.82 -8.16 -12.35
CA LYS A 44 3.38 -9.48 -12.85
C LYS A 44 2.49 -10.24 -11.86
N VAL A 45 2.51 -9.90 -10.57
CA VAL A 45 1.57 -10.45 -9.58
C VAL A 45 0.16 -9.87 -9.77
N TYR A 46 0.07 -8.58 -10.13
CA TYR A 46 -1.18 -7.82 -10.19
C TYR A 46 -1.69 -7.58 -11.62
N GLY A 47 -0.94 -7.99 -12.63
CA GLY A 47 -1.29 -7.72 -14.02
C GLY A 47 -0.34 -8.39 -15.00
N ASN A 48 -0.35 -7.88 -16.23
CA ASN A 48 0.45 -8.40 -17.32
C ASN A 48 1.19 -7.27 -18.02
N LEU A 49 2.48 -7.46 -18.28
CA LEU A 49 3.31 -6.56 -19.09
C LEU A 49 3.21 -7.00 -20.56
N MET A 50 2.89 -6.08 -21.46
CA MET A 50 2.76 -6.34 -22.89
C MET A 50 3.99 -5.80 -23.64
N ALA A 51 4.53 -6.61 -24.54
CA ALA A 51 5.71 -6.28 -25.35
C ALA A 51 6.91 -5.79 -24.50
N GLU A 52 7.34 -6.62 -23.54
CA GLU A 52 8.54 -6.39 -22.72
C GLU A 52 9.80 -6.20 -23.60
N LEU A 53 10.59 -5.19 -23.27
CA LEU A 53 11.82 -4.79 -23.97
C LEU A 53 13.07 -5.22 -23.18
N THR A 54 14.23 -5.18 -23.84
CA THR A 54 15.51 -5.65 -23.25
C THR A 54 16.03 -4.79 -22.11
N ASP A 55 15.50 -3.58 -21.94
CA ASP A 55 15.84 -2.64 -20.87
C ASP A 55 14.86 -2.71 -19.68
N GLU A 56 14.04 -3.77 -19.62
CA GLU A 56 13.02 -3.99 -18.59
C GLU A 56 11.84 -3.01 -18.65
N THR A 57 11.70 -2.27 -19.75
CA THR A 57 10.48 -1.52 -20.05
C THR A 57 9.49 -2.39 -20.84
N TRP A 58 8.30 -1.86 -21.13
CA TRP A 58 7.22 -2.57 -21.82
C TRP A 58 6.35 -1.58 -22.58
N ALA A 59 5.48 -2.03 -23.49
CA ALA A 59 4.61 -1.12 -24.24
C ALA A 59 3.38 -0.70 -23.41
N SER A 60 2.63 -1.68 -22.88
CA SER A 60 1.49 -1.42 -21.99
C SER A 60 1.45 -2.41 -20.81
N TYR A 61 0.73 -2.02 -19.76
CA TYR A 61 0.46 -2.84 -18.58
C TYR A 61 -1.03 -2.86 -18.32
N SER A 62 -1.58 -4.07 -18.12
CA SER A 62 -2.99 -4.26 -17.79
C SER A 62 -3.17 -4.97 -16.45
N LEU A 63 -4.11 -4.50 -15.65
CA LEU A 63 -4.48 -5.13 -14.38
C LEU A 63 -5.21 -6.46 -14.64
N ASN A 64 -4.84 -7.48 -13.88
CA ASN A 64 -5.65 -8.70 -13.79
C ASN A 64 -6.77 -8.50 -12.75
N ALA A 65 -7.60 -9.52 -12.52
CA ALA A 65 -8.70 -9.44 -11.55
C ALA A 65 -8.20 -9.15 -10.13
N HIS A 66 -7.06 -9.73 -9.73
CA HIS A 66 -6.46 -9.49 -8.43
C HIS A 66 -5.89 -8.07 -8.32
N GLY A 67 -5.25 -7.56 -9.37
CA GLY A 67 -4.76 -6.18 -9.42
C GLY A 67 -5.87 -5.14 -9.36
N ASN A 68 -7.01 -5.39 -10.00
CA ASN A 68 -8.18 -4.50 -9.90
C ASN A 68 -8.71 -4.42 -8.46
N ASP A 69 -8.90 -5.56 -7.80
CA ASP A 69 -9.33 -5.58 -6.38
C ASP A 69 -8.29 -4.87 -5.49
N PHE A 70 -7.02 -5.19 -5.66
CA PHE A 70 -5.93 -4.58 -4.91
C PHE A 70 -5.85 -3.06 -5.11
N ALA A 71 -5.97 -2.58 -6.35
CA ALA A 71 -5.98 -1.15 -6.67
C ALA A 71 -7.21 -0.43 -6.11
N SER A 72 -8.38 -1.07 -6.13
CA SER A 72 -9.62 -0.52 -5.56
C SER A 72 -9.50 -0.24 -4.05
N GLN A 73 -8.63 -0.98 -3.36
CA GLN A 73 -8.32 -0.82 -1.95
C GLN A 73 -7.17 0.18 -1.71
N GLY A 74 -6.71 0.90 -2.74
CA GLY A 74 -5.62 1.87 -2.66
C GLY A 74 -4.22 1.24 -2.79
N ALA A 75 -4.13 0.00 -3.27
CA ALA A 75 -2.87 -0.73 -3.49
C ALA A 75 -1.97 -0.75 -2.23
N PHE A 76 -0.65 -0.64 -2.39
CA PHE A 76 0.29 -0.65 -1.28
C PHE A 76 0.10 0.53 -0.33
N GLN A 77 -0.30 1.68 -0.86
CA GLN A 77 -0.61 2.86 -0.06
C GLN A 77 -1.80 2.64 0.87
N GLY A 78 -2.85 1.96 0.39
CA GLY A 78 -4.00 1.54 1.19
C GLY A 78 -3.59 0.68 2.38
N LEU A 79 -2.74 -0.33 2.14
CA LEU A 79 -2.20 -1.19 3.20
C LEU A 79 -1.40 -0.42 4.25
N GLU A 80 -0.60 0.58 3.84
CA GLU A 80 0.12 1.42 4.79
C GLU A 80 -0.81 2.31 5.63
N GLN A 81 -1.88 2.82 5.02
CA GLN A 81 -2.86 3.64 5.72
C GLN A 81 -3.63 2.82 6.75
N GLU A 82 -4.08 1.61 6.39
CA GLU A 82 -4.73 0.69 7.33
C GLU A 82 -3.82 0.35 8.51
N ARG A 83 -2.53 0.04 8.25
CA ARG A 83 -1.54 -0.21 9.31
C ARG A 83 -1.35 0.99 10.25
N LYS A 84 -1.41 2.23 9.73
CA LYS A 84 -1.31 3.45 10.55
C LYS A 84 -2.55 3.62 11.43
N ILE A 85 -3.74 3.33 10.89
CA ILE A 85 -5.01 3.38 11.62
C ILE A 85 -5.01 2.34 12.74
N ASP A 86 -4.66 1.09 12.44
CA ASP A 86 -4.59 0.00 13.42
C ASP A 86 -3.64 0.31 14.59
N ARG A 87 -2.42 0.79 14.29
CA ARG A 87 -1.46 1.22 15.33
C ARG A 87 -2.02 2.35 16.20
N THR A 88 -2.77 3.27 15.61
CA THR A 88 -3.38 4.39 16.33
C THR A 88 -4.52 3.90 17.24
N ALA A 89 -5.39 3.03 16.73
CA ALA A 89 -6.47 2.41 17.51
C ALA A 89 -5.93 1.60 18.70
N LYS A 90 -4.84 0.85 18.50
CA LYS A 90 -4.17 0.10 19.57
C LYS A 90 -3.63 1.02 20.67
N ARG A 91 -3.06 2.19 20.31
CA ARG A 91 -2.59 3.18 21.29
C ARG A 91 -3.74 3.75 22.12
N PHE A 92 -4.87 4.11 21.49
CA PHE A 92 -6.05 4.59 22.21
C PHE A 92 -6.63 3.53 23.15
N SER A 93 -6.66 2.26 22.71
CA SER A 93 -7.13 1.16 23.55
C SER A 93 -6.27 0.99 24.81
N ILE A 94 -4.94 1.07 24.68
CA ILE A 94 -4.02 1.02 25.84
C ILE A 94 -4.26 2.20 26.79
N LEU A 95 -4.42 3.41 26.24
CA LEU A 95 -4.65 4.61 27.05
C LEU A 95 -5.96 4.49 27.85
N ALA A 96 -7.04 3.99 27.22
CA ALA A 96 -8.32 3.79 27.88
C ALA A 96 -8.23 2.81 29.05
N VAL A 97 -7.47 1.71 28.89
CA VAL A 97 -7.23 0.74 29.96
C VAL A 97 -6.50 1.39 31.14
N VAL A 98 -5.44 2.16 30.88
CA VAL A 98 -4.69 2.86 31.94
C VAL A 98 -5.57 3.84 32.71
N ILE A 99 -6.43 4.60 32.01
CA ILE A 99 -7.38 5.53 32.65
C ILE A 99 -8.35 4.75 33.54
N ALA A 100 -8.94 3.66 33.06
CA ALA A 100 -9.87 2.84 33.83
C ALA A 100 -9.23 2.28 35.12
N PHE A 101 -7.99 1.80 35.04
CA PHE A 101 -7.23 1.35 36.22
C PHE A 101 -6.96 2.48 37.22
N ALA A 102 -6.58 3.67 36.75
CA ALA A 102 -6.37 4.82 37.62
C ALA A 102 -7.67 5.24 38.34
N SER A 103 -8.80 5.27 37.62
CA SER A 103 -10.12 5.55 38.19
C SER A 103 -10.54 4.53 39.26
N LEU A 104 -10.22 3.25 39.05
CA LEU A 104 -10.48 2.19 40.02
C LEU A 104 -9.68 2.42 41.32
N ILE A 105 -8.39 2.73 41.22
CA ILE A 105 -7.52 2.99 42.37
C ILE A 105 -8.02 4.20 43.17
N VAL A 106 -8.38 5.30 42.49
CA VAL A 106 -8.94 6.49 43.15
C VAL A 106 -10.23 6.16 43.89
N SER A 107 -11.11 5.35 43.29
CA SER A 107 -12.37 4.92 43.91
C SER A 107 -12.13 4.06 45.15
N ILE A 108 -11.16 3.15 45.13
CA ILE A 108 -10.79 2.32 46.29
C ILE A 108 -10.25 3.21 47.43
N ILE A 109 -9.35 4.14 47.13
CA ILE A 109 -8.79 5.07 48.14
C ILE A 109 -9.89 5.94 48.78
N ALA A 110 -10.86 6.39 47.98
CA ALA A 110 -11.98 7.20 48.49
C ALA A 110 -12.93 6.40 49.40
N ILE A 111 -13.11 5.10 49.17
CA ILE A 111 -13.94 4.22 50.00
C ILE A 111 -13.21 3.79 51.28
N CYS A 112 -11.89 3.63 51.22
CA CYS A 112 -11.07 3.19 52.36
C CYS A 112 -10.66 4.34 53.32
N LYS A 113 -11.07 5.58 53.06
CA LYS A 113 -10.95 6.73 53.96
C LYS A 113 -12.29 7.00 54.65
#